data_AF-A0A846E614-F1
#
_entry.id   AF-A0A846E614-F1
#
_cell.length_a   1.000
_cell.length_b   1.000
_cell.length_c   1.000
_cell.angle_alpha   90.00
_cell.angle_beta   90.00
_cell.angle_gamma   90.00
#
_symmetry.space_group_name_H-M   'P 1'
#
loop_
_entity.id
_entity.type
_entity.pdbx_description
1 polymer ?
#
loop_
_entity_poly.entity_id
_entity_poly.type
_entity_poly.pdbx_seq_one_letter_code
_entity_poly.pdbx_strand_id
1 'polypeptide(L)'
;IRTNKTFEVEQFQVDRTYRLVSEQFPQHREVVLPLLRSLNGLLQRQTSKHGLGDAKTRAALPTVEDLEQYLNGSVWIEGQRLRSIPPQWLTCPDVWDLPTSLDEVAAAYDEIREGNLEELLERYRDDAQGLVSAIREQLLPPWLPALLRALRSKHSFLNAIDGKLQIIIADFRHRHLIRASRQAIFLDATLSKNDLALVLGIKRDRILRVSQILKPAASQTLPFENLTISIVQRMGQCGRERRSTQQERINRAIEAILAQSSGQVGLIDFKDKLSAYARLVESAERSGCETTGNGTSPPQIKLGHWFHDNRGSNEFQDCSSAIAVGIPQINLNAAMAQWQVLTGQPATGSAFTAWYRRKVVCEQIQFAGRLRSQLVPQSKRLWILSDCDLAAVARAFPGASLKTIEAFQLCPEAAPKEQQTRYRILQAASALLETGQKLTQMAIAQGAEISQSRVAQIAGLFGGWQGLKNLLILLYKALKSKTNKNATGLSSEEVWIAQTYLPLVFDDYERNLQTPTEAVETFAQIFSSYGAARFQAILKSAPSLVASKLTGLILGLVADSSLYHWKVSTDLPPPE
;
A
#
# COMPACT_ATOMS: atom_id res chain seq x y z
N ILE A 1 -13.16 -16.02 -4.91
CA ILE A 1 -13.19 -17.26 -4.08
C ILE A 1 -12.91 -16.84 -2.64
N ARG A 2 -13.89 -17.00 -1.74
CA ARG A 2 -13.65 -16.88 -0.30
C ARG A 2 -12.80 -18.08 0.14
N THR A 3 -11.67 -17.81 0.80
CA THR A 3 -10.69 -18.83 1.20
C THR A 3 -10.73 -19.15 2.69
N ASN A 4 -11.31 -18.26 3.48
CA ASN A 4 -11.33 -18.36 4.93
C ASN A 4 -12.67 -17.88 5.51
N LYS A 5 -12.96 -18.42 6.69
CA LYS A 5 -14.08 -18.05 7.54
C LYS A 5 -13.52 -17.53 8.86
N THR A 6 -14.09 -16.43 9.35
CA THR A 6 -13.72 -15.80 10.61
C THR A 6 -14.84 -15.99 11.61
N PHE A 7 -14.49 -16.37 12.83
CA PHE A 7 -15.35 -16.31 14.00
C PHE A 7 -14.80 -15.24 14.93
N GLU A 8 -15.67 -14.37 15.44
CA GLU A 8 -15.32 -13.39 16.46
C GLU A 8 -15.91 -13.85 17.78
N VAL A 9 -15.08 -13.83 18.82
CA VAL A 9 -15.42 -14.28 20.17
C VAL A 9 -15.18 -13.14 21.13
N GLU A 10 -16.24 -12.71 21.78
CA GLU A 10 -16.24 -11.70 22.83
C GLU A 10 -16.41 -12.34 24.21
N GLN A 11 -16.09 -11.55 25.25
CA GLN A 11 -16.13 -11.97 26.65
C GLN A 11 -17.46 -12.63 27.04
N PHE A 12 -18.60 -12.03 26.68
CA PHE A 12 -19.91 -12.56 27.02
C PHE A 12 -20.19 -13.95 26.41
N GLN A 13 -19.58 -14.26 25.26
CA GLN A 13 -19.72 -15.56 24.61
C GLN A 13 -18.88 -16.64 25.31
N VAL A 14 -17.73 -16.26 25.87
CA VAL A 14 -16.91 -17.15 26.72
C VAL A 14 -17.65 -17.45 28.01
N ASP A 15 -18.19 -16.43 28.68
CA ASP A 15 -18.94 -16.58 29.94
C ASP A 15 -20.23 -17.40 29.76
N ARG A 16 -20.90 -17.24 28.62
CA ARG A 16 -22.04 -18.09 28.23
C ARG A 16 -21.62 -19.54 28.04
N THR A 17 -20.52 -19.78 27.32
CA THR A 17 -20.01 -21.14 27.08
C THR A 17 -19.59 -21.82 28.39
N TYR A 18 -18.99 -21.05 29.31
CA TYR A 18 -18.66 -21.52 30.65
C TYR A 18 -19.89 -22.03 31.40
N ARG A 19 -20.99 -21.25 31.42
CA ARG A 19 -22.25 -21.66 32.04
C ARG A 19 -22.81 -22.92 31.40
N LEU A 20 -22.92 -22.93 30.07
CA LEU A 20 -23.45 -24.08 29.33
C LEU A 20 -22.65 -25.36 29.58
N VAL A 21 -21.32 -25.31 29.53
CA VAL A 21 -20.48 -26.48 29.81
C VAL A 21 -20.60 -26.92 31.26
N SER A 22 -20.70 -25.97 32.20
CA SER A 22 -20.83 -26.30 33.62
C SER A 22 -22.19 -26.92 33.99
N GLU A 23 -23.26 -26.50 33.32
CA GLU A 23 -24.63 -26.93 33.60
C GLU A 23 -25.03 -28.18 32.81
N GLN A 24 -24.66 -28.26 31.53
CA GLN A 24 -25.15 -29.29 30.61
C GLN A 24 -24.10 -30.37 30.32
N PHE A 25 -22.81 -30.09 30.53
CA PHE A 25 -21.71 -31.00 30.18
C PHE A 25 -20.68 -31.13 31.33
N PRO A 26 -21.11 -31.47 32.56
CA PRO A 26 -20.23 -31.46 33.74
C PRO A 26 -19.01 -32.40 33.59
N GLN A 27 -19.14 -33.51 32.86
CA GLN A 27 -18.05 -34.43 32.55
C GLN A 27 -16.95 -33.84 31.65
N HIS A 28 -17.24 -32.77 30.92
CA HIS A 28 -16.28 -32.10 30.02
C HIS A 28 -15.74 -30.79 30.60
N ARG A 29 -16.23 -30.41 31.79
CA ARG A 29 -15.88 -29.18 32.48
C ARG A 29 -14.38 -29.06 32.72
N GLU A 30 -13.76 -30.08 33.32
CA GLU A 30 -12.32 -30.06 33.65
C GLU A 30 -11.40 -29.91 32.43
N VAL A 31 -11.86 -30.36 31.26
CA VAL A 31 -11.11 -30.25 30.00
C VAL A 31 -11.20 -28.85 29.38
N VAL A 32 -12.39 -28.24 29.42
CA VAL A 32 -12.67 -26.98 28.73
C VAL A 32 -12.40 -25.76 29.62
N LEU A 33 -12.45 -25.93 30.94
CA LEU A 33 -12.21 -24.86 31.92
C LEU A 33 -10.86 -24.14 31.77
N PRO A 34 -9.71 -24.84 31.63
CA PRO A 34 -8.42 -24.17 31.43
C PRO A 34 -8.43 -23.26 30.20
N LEU A 35 -9.03 -23.73 29.10
CA LEU A 35 -9.17 -22.95 27.87
C LEU A 35 -10.03 -21.70 28.07
N LEU A 36 -11.21 -21.84 28.70
CA LEU A 36 -12.10 -20.71 28.96
C LEU A 36 -11.48 -19.69 29.93
N ARG A 37 -10.72 -20.13 30.93
CA ARG A 37 -9.98 -19.24 31.84
C ARG A 37 -8.89 -18.46 31.11
N SER A 38 -8.10 -19.13 30.28
CA SER A 38 -7.07 -18.45 29.46
C SER A 38 -7.70 -17.47 28.47
N LEU A 39 -8.84 -17.81 27.87
CA LEU A 39 -9.60 -16.89 27.03
C LEU A 39 -10.11 -15.67 27.81
N ASN A 40 -10.70 -15.85 28.99
CA ASN A 40 -11.12 -14.73 29.84
C ASN A 40 -9.93 -13.83 30.18
N GLY A 41 -8.79 -14.40 30.56
CA GLY A 41 -7.57 -13.62 30.81
C GLY A 41 -7.06 -12.88 29.57
N LEU A 42 -7.16 -13.50 28.40
CA LEU A 42 -6.75 -12.91 27.12
C LEU A 42 -7.66 -11.74 26.69
N LEU A 43 -8.97 -11.89 26.84
CA LEU A 43 -9.97 -10.91 26.42
C LEU A 43 -10.10 -9.74 27.41
N GLN A 44 -9.85 -9.98 28.70
CA GLN A 44 -9.83 -8.93 29.73
C GLN A 44 -8.58 -8.06 29.71
N ARG A 45 -7.45 -8.58 29.20
CA ARG A 45 -6.27 -7.76 28.95
C ARG A 45 -6.62 -6.77 27.85
N GLN A 46 -6.51 -5.46 28.14
CA GLN A 46 -6.47 -4.45 27.08
C GLN A 46 -5.27 -4.75 26.18
N THR A 47 -5.52 -5.50 25.11
CA THR A 47 -4.52 -5.72 24.07
C THR A 47 -4.18 -4.34 23.51
N SER A 48 -2.89 -4.05 23.33
CA SER A 48 -2.41 -2.81 22.73
C SER A 48 -3.21 -2.41 21.48
N LYS A 49 -3.14 -1.15 21.04
CA LYS A 49 -3.77 -0.66 19.78
C LYS A 49 -3.59 -1.60 18.57
N HIS A 50 -2.54 -2.43 18.56
CA HIS A 50 -2.20 -3.35 17.48
C HIS A 50 -2.61 -4.82 17.73
N GLY A 51 -3.22 -5.15 18.86
CA GLY A 51 -3.62 -6.51 19.23
C GLY A 51 -2.44 -7.45 19.51
N LEU A 52 -2.73 -8.75 19.55
CA LEU A 52 -1.80 -9.87 19.59
C LEU A 52 -2.01 -10.70 18.33
N GLY A 53 -0.96 -10.85 17.51
CA GLY A 53 -0.99 -11.74 16.34
C GLY A 53 -0.85 -13.22 16.72
N ASP A 54 -1.07 -14.10 15.74
CA ASP A 54 -1.21 -15.56 15.89
C ASP A 54 -0.23 -16.24 16.86
N ALA A 55 1.07 -16.05 16.69
CA ALA A 55 2.06 -16.68 17.57
C ALA A 55 1.89 -16.28 19.05
N LYS A 56 1.64 -14.99 19.32
CA LYS A 56 1.43 -14.48 20.68
C LYS A 56 0.07 -14.90 21.24
N THR A 57 -0.97 -14.92 20.39
CA THR A 57 -2.30 -15.40 20.79
C THR A 57 -2.27 -16.88 21.16
N ARG A 58 -1.60 -17.71 20.36
CA ARG A 58 -1.42 -19.14 20.66
C ARG A 58 -0.62 -19.36 21.93
N ALA A 59 0.45 -18.60 22.14
CA ALA A 59 1.26 -18.69 23.37
C ALA A 59 0.49 -18.27 24.64
N ALA A 60 -0.60 -17.52 24.49
CA ALA A 60 -1.48 -17.13 25.60
C ALA A 60 -2.63 -18.12 25.84
N LEU A 61 -2.79 -19.13 24.98
CA LEU A 61 -3.80 -20.18 25.09
C LEU A 61 -3.13 -21.50 25.48
N PRO A 62 -3.85 -22.46 26.10
CA PRO A 62 -3.32 -23.79 26.36
C PRO A 62 -2.88 -24.47 25.06
N THR A 63 -1.79 -25.24 25.14
CA THR A 63 -1.33 -26.05 24.03
C THR A 63 -2.28 -27.23 23.80
N VAL A 64 -2.14 -27.88 22.64
CA VAL A 64 -2.89 -29.11 22.37
C VAL A 64 -2.45 -30.20 23.35
N GLU A 65 -1.16 -30.29 23.68
CA GLU A 65 -0.68 -31.24 24.68
C GLU A 65 -1.29 -30.96 26.07
N ASP A 66 -1.39 -29.69 26.48
CA ASP A 66 -2.05 -29.33 27.74
C ASP A 66 -3.50 -29.81 27.75
N LEU A 67 -4.25 -29.57 26.66
CA LEU A 67 -5.64 -29.99 26.51
C LEU A 67 -5.77 -31.53 26.45
N GLU A 68 -4.84 -32.22 25.81
CA GLU A 68 -4.79 -33.69 25.71
C GLU A 68 -4.43 -34.35 27.04
N GLN A 69 -3.64 -33.72 27.90
CA GLN A 69 -3.39 -34.20 29.27
C GLN A 69 -4.67 -34.19 30.12
N TYR A 70 -5.51 -33.16 29.98
CA TYR A 70 -6.83 -33.14 30.63
C TYR A 70 -7.79 -34.22 30.07
N LEU A 71 -7.67 -34.52 28.77
CA LEU A 71 -8.42 -35.60 28.11
C LEU A 71 -7.95 -37.00 28.55
N ASN A 72 -6.67 -37.17 28.89
CA ASN A 72 -6.09 -38.45 29.30
C ASN A 72 -6.19 -38.73 30.82
N GLY A 73 -6.34 -37.69 31.65
CA GLY A 73 -6.53 -37.82 33.10
C GLY A 73 -7.95 -38.22 33.53
N SER A 74 -8.91 -38.14 32.61
CA SER A 74 -10.27 -38.66 32.80
C SER A 74 -10.31 -40.07 32.24
N VAL A 75 -10.51 -41.06 33.10
CA VAL A 75 -10.64 -42.48 32.77
C VAL A 75 -11.47 -42.66 31.49
N TRP A 76 -10.83 -43.02 30.38
CA TRP A 76 -11.52 -43.76 29.34
C TRP A 76 -11.88 -45.10 29.98
N ILE A 77 -13.12 -45.21 30.45
CA ILE A 77 -13.68 -46.50 30.85
C ILE A 77 -13.71 -47.32 29.57
N GLU A 78 -12.75 -48.23 29.43
CA GLU A 78 -12.86 -49.39 28.55
C GLU A 78 -14.22 -50.03 28.81
N GLY A 79 -15.15 -49.88 27.87
CA GLY A 79 -16.44 -50.57 27.90
C GLY A 79 -17.69 -49.70 27.81
N GLN A 80 -17.62 -48.36 27.87
CA GLN A 80 -18.77 -47.51 27.55
C GLN A 80 -18.44 -46.52 26.44
N ARG A 81 -19.15 -46.71 25.32
CA ARG A 81 -18.93 -46.09 24.01
C ARG A 81 -18.81 -44.58 24.14
N LEU A 82 -17.68 -44.06 23.69
CA LEU A 82 -17.53 -42.67 23.32
C LEU A 82 -18.39 -42.37 22.08
N ARG A 83 -19.66 -42.08 22.31
CA ARG A 83 -20.58 -41.35 21.43
C ARG A 83 -21.09 -40.15 22.23
N SER A 84 -20.37 -39.04 22.19
CA SER A 84 -20.94 -37.70 22.52
C SER A 84 -20.01 -36.52 22.19
N ILE A 85 -18.79 -36.77 21.72
CA ILE A 85 -18.20 -35.92 20.67
C ILE A 85 -17.77 -36.89 19.58
N PRO A 86 -18.49 -36.99 18.44
CA PRO A 86 -18.13 -37.93 17.39
C PRO A 86 -16.64 -37.75 17.03
N PRO A 87 -15.85 -38.82 16.85
CA PRO A 87 -14.47 -38.71 16.33
C PRO A 87 -14.43 -37.93 15.00
N GLN A 88 -15.55 -37.95 14.29
CA GLN A 88 -15.87 -37.15 13.12
C GLN A 88 -15.85 -35.64 13.39
N TRP A 89 -16.11 -35.11 14.59
CA TRP A 89 -15.99 -33.68 14.90
C TRP A 89 -14.54 -33.20 15.00
N LEU A 90 -13.63 -34.09 15.39
CA LEU A 90 -12.19 -33.84 15.46
C LEU A 90 -11.47 -34.16 14.14
N THR A 91 -12.14 -34.86 13.21
CA THR A 91 -11.60 -35.30 11.90
C THR A 91 -12.43 -34.87 10.69
N CYS A 92 -13.59 -34.21 10.86
CA CYS A 92 -14.45 -33.77 9.77
C CYS A 92 -13.76 -32.65 9.01
N PRO A 93 -13.59 -32.80 7.68
CA PRO A 93 -13.12 -31.73 6.81
C PRO A 93 -14.02 -30.49 6.87
N ASP A 94 -15.29 -30.60 7.24
CA ASP A 94 -16.20 -29.48 7.46
C ASP A 94 -17.45 -29.94 8.21
N VAL A 95 -18.04 -29.09 9.05
CA VAL A 95 -19.43 -29.26 9.55
C VAL A 95 -20.44 -28.88 8.44
N TRP A 96 -20.01 -28.97 7.17
CA TRP A 96 -20.76 -28.62 5.96
C TRP A 96 -20.49 -29.56 4.79
N ASP A 97 -19.90 -30.74 5.03
CA ASP A 97 -20.48 -31.91 4.39
C ASP A 97 -21.81 -32.12 5.14
N LEU A 98 -22.80 -31.31 4.76
CA LEU A 98 -24.17 -31.57 5.16
C LEU A 98 -24.48 -32.97 4.61
N PRO A 99 -25.06 -33.82 5.44
CA PRO A 99 -25.86 -34.90 4.94
C PRO A 99 -26.83 -34.40 3.86
N THR A 100 -27.08 -35.22 2.86
CA THR A 100 -27.79 -34.87 1.63
C THR A 100 -29.27 -34.50 1.84
N SER A 101 -29.79 -34.62 3.07
CA SER A 101 -31.13 -34.18 3.45
C SER A 101 -31.16 -33.53 4.85
N LEU A 102 -32.21 -32.73 5.10
CA LEU A 102 -32.52 -32.16 6.41
C LEU A 102 -32.68 -33.27 7.49
N ASP A 103 -33.10 -34.46 7.08
CA ASP A 103 -33.36 -35.61 7.96
C ASP A 103 -32.07 -36.23 8.51
N GLU A 104 -31.01 -36.23 7.73
CA GLU A 104 -29.72 -36.75 8.19
C GLU A 104 -28.96 -35.72 9.07
N VAL A 105 -29.24 -34.42 8.89
CA VAL A 105 -28.82 -33.36 9.84
C VAL A 105 -29.56 -33.50 11.16
N ALA A 106 -30.88 -33.74 11.12
CA ALA A 106 -31.68 -34.03 12.30
C ALA A 106 -31.18 -35.27 13.02
N ALA A 107 -30.90 -36.37 12.31
CA ALA A 107 -30.36 -37.60 12.90
C ALA A 107 -28.97 -37.42 13.56
N ALA A 108 -28.06 -36.66 12.94
CA ALA A 108 -26.75 -36.35 13.53
C ALA A 108 -26.85 -35.42 14.76
N TYR A 109 -27.96 -34.70 14.88
CA TYR A 109 -28.25 -33.75 15.95
C TYR A 109 -29.08 -34.40 17.07
N ASP A 110 -29.93 -35.37 16.75
CA ASP A 110 -30.66 -36.25 17.66
C ASP A 110 -29.72 -37.15 18.46
N GLU A 111 -28.65 -37.65 17.81
CA GLU A 111 -27.64 -38.48 18.46
C GLU A 111 -26.75 -37.68 19.43
N ILE A 112 -26.64 -36.35 19.27
CA ILE A 112 -25.89 -35.46 20.17
C ILE A 112 -26.70 -35.10 21.44
N ARG A 113 -28.02 -35.26 21.39
CA ARG A 113 -28.92 -34.62 22.37
C ARG A 113 -29.71 -35.58 23.24
N GLU A 114 -29.53 -36.90 23.11
CA GLU A 114 -30.36 -37.89 23.83
C GLU A 114 -31.86 -37.48 23.80
N GLY A 115 -32.44 -37.38 22.61
CA GLY A 115 -33.90 -37.49 22.43
C GLY A 115 -34.76 -36.24 22.68
N ASN A 116 -34.25 -35.02 22.48
CA ASN A 116 -35.01 -33.82 22.88
C ASN A 116 -35.18 -32.79 21.72
N LEU A 117 -34.63 -33.03 20.52
CA LEU A 117 -34.72 -32.09 19.38
C LEU A 117 -36.13 -32.07 18.78
N GLU A 118 -36.74 -33.25 18.57
CA GLU A 118 -38.14 -33.36 18.15
C GLU A 118 -39.06 -32.61 19.11
N GLU A 119 -38.88 -32.79 20.43
CA GLU A 119 -39.67 -32.09 21.45
C GLU A 119 -39.51 -30.56 21.39
N LEU A 120 -38.34 -30.06 21.00
CA LEU A 120 -38.05 -28.63 20.88
C LEU A 120 -38.55 -28.05 19.55
N LEU A 121 -38.44 -28.81 18.45
CA LEU A 121 -39.05 -28.49 17.15
C LEU A 121 -40.58 -28.48 17.25
N GLU A 122 -41.15 -29.35 18.07
CA GLU A 122 -42.58 -29.45 18.30
C GLU A 122 -43.09 -28.36 19.26
N ARG A 123 -42.32 -28.04 20.30
CA ARG A 123 -42.61 -26.96 21.27
C ARG A 123 -42.55 -25.54 20.67
N TYR A 124 -41.75 -25.34 19.63
CA TYR A 124 -41.60 -24.05 18.94
C TYR A 124 -42.01 -24.10 17.46
N ARG A 125 -42.83 -25.08 17.06
CA ARG A 125 -43.27 -25.29 15.67
C ARG A 125 -43.82 -24.02 15.01
N ASP A 126 -44.55 -23.21 15.78
CA ASP A 126 -45.19 -21.97 15.32
C ASP A 126 -44.42 -20.69 15.67
N ASP A 127 -43.26 -20.80 16.35
CA ASP A 127 -42.40 -19.69 16.75
C ASP A 127 -40.95 -19.94 16.29
N ALA A 128 -40.69 -19.64 15.02
CA ALA A 128 -39.37 -19.77 14.42
C ALA A 128 -38.30 -18.92 15.12
N GLN A 129 -38.67 -17.79 15.75
CA GLN A 129 -37.72 -16.95 16.50
C GLN A 129 -37.41 -17.55 17.88
N GLY A 130 -38.40 -18.10 18.56
CA GLY A 130 -38.25 -18.88 19.79
C GLY A 130 -37.42 -20.15 19.59
N LEU A 131 -37.65 -20.88 18.49
CA LEU A 131 -36.87 -22.06 18.10
C LEU A 131 -35.39 -21.71 17.87
N VAL A 132 -35.11 -20.65 17.09
CA VAL A 132 -33.74 -20.19 16.84
C VAL A 132 -33.06 -19.72 18.13
N SER A 133 -33.81 -19.09 19.05
CA SER A 133 -33.28 -18.64 20.34
C SER A 133 -32.98 -19.82 21.26
N ALA A 134 -33.88 -20.81 21.36
CA ALA A 134 -33.69 -22.02 22.16
C ALA A 134 -32.57 -22.92 21.61
N ILE A 135 -32.46 -23.08 20.28
CA ILE A 135 -31.32 -23.75 19.63
C ILE A 135 -30.02 -23.02 19.96
N ARG A 136 -30.00 -21.69 19.88
CA ARG A 136 -28.82 -20.90 20.26
C ARG A 136 -28.48 -21.08 21.73
N GLU A 137 -29.45 -21.22 22.62
CA GLU A 137 -29.30 -21.38 24.08
C GLU A 137 -28.85 -22.77 24.50
N GLN A 138 -29.17 -23.81 23.74
CA GLN A 138 -28.87 -25.20 24.11
C GLN A 138 -27.71 -25.81 23.30
N LEU A 139 -27.20 -25.10 22.28
CA LEU A 139 -26.02 -25.52 21.53
C LEU A 139 -24.72 -24.90 22.03
N LEU A 140 -23.67 -25.72 21.99
CA LEU A 140 -22.30 -25.24 22.05
C LEU A 140 -22.06 -24.19 20.95
N PRO A 141 -21.53 -23.01 21.30
CA PRO A 141 -21.26 -21.99 20.30
C PRO A 141 -20.29 -22.46 19.21
N PRO A 142 -20.54 -22.16 17.93
CA PRO A 142 -19.78 -22.68 16.81
C PRO A 142 -18.32 -22.22 16.77
N TRP A 143 -17.96 -21.21 17.57
CA TRP A 143 -16.59 -20.74 17.71
C TRP A 143 -15.69 -21.68 18.51
N LEU A 144 -16.23 -22.48 19.45
CA LEU A 144 -15.42 -23.34 20.31
C LEU A 144 -14.80 -24.51 19.52
N PRO A 145 -15.55 -25.28 18.71
CA PRO A 145 -14.94 -26.27 17.81
C PRO A 145 -13.96 -25.64 16.80
N ALA A 146 -14.26 -24.42 16.32
CA ALA A 146 -13.36 -23.69 15.42
C ALA A 146 -12.03 -23.32 16.11
N LEU A 147 -12.07 -22.93 17.39
CA LEU A 147 -10.88 -22.64 18.19
C LEU A 147 -10.03 -23.89 18.40
N LEU A 148 -10.64 -25.00 18.82
CA LEU A 148 -9.94 -26.27 19.03
C LEU A 148 -9.25 -26.73 17.73
N ARG A 149 -9.96 -26.64 16.60
CA ARG A 149 -9.38 -26.92 15.28
C ARG A 149 -8.23 -25.98 14.96
N ALA A 150 -8.36 -24.69 15.27
CA ALA A 150 -7.30 -23.73 15.03
C ALA A 150 -6.07 -24.03 15.87
N LEU A 151 -6.21 -24.41 17.14
CA LEU A 151 -5.08 -24.76 18.01
C LEU A 151 -4.30 -25.98 17.48
N ARG A 152 -4.99 -26.98 16.91
CA ARG A 152 -4.36 -28.18 16.32
C ARG A 152 -3.78 -27.97 14.93
N SER A 153 -4.30 -27.00 14.18
CA SER A 153 -4.01 -26.84 12.76
C SER A 153 -3.08 -25.67 12.48
N LYS A 154 -2.02 -25.94 11.71
CA LYS A 154 -1.18 -24.89 11.11
C LYS A 154 -1.91 -24.08 10.03
N HIS A 155 -3.03 -24.60 9.50
CA HIS A 155 -3.89 -23.93 8.50
C HIS A 155 -4.97 -23.06 9.15
N SER A 156 -4.58 -22.29 10.16
CA SER A 156 -5.46 -21.38 10.87
C SER A 156 -4.70 -20.17 11.38
N PHE A 157 -5.41 -19.10 11.68
CA PHE A 157 -4.83 -17.87 12.21
C PHE A 157 -5.69 -17.36 13.36
N LEU A 158 -5.06 -17.12 14.50
CA LEU A 158 -5.67 -16.52 15.68
C LEU A 158 -5.19 -15.08 15.83
N ASN A 159 -6.07 -14.18 16.27
CA ASN A 159 -5.71 -12.80 16.54
C ASN A 159 -6.56 -12.28 17.69
N ALA A 160 -5.96 -11.65 18.68
CA ALA A 160 -6.69 -11.01 19.77
C ALA A 160 -6.57 -9.49 19.64
N ILE A 161 -7.68 -8.80 19.40
CA ILE A 161 -7.69 -7.35 19.19
C ILE A 161 -9.00 -6.76 19.70
N ASP A 162 -8.92 -5.59 20.33
CA ASP A 162 -10.08 -4.84 20.84
C ASP A 162 -11.01 -5.67 21.75
N GLY A 163 -10.43 -6.51 22.61
CA GLY A 163 -11.20 -7.38 23.52
C GLY A 163 -11.94 -8.51 22.83
N LYS A 164 -11.59 -8.82 21.57
CA LYS A 164 -12.14 -9.93 20.79
C LYS A 164 -11.06 -10.91 20.38
N LEU A 165 -11.39 -12.19 20.35
CA LEU A 165 -10.60 -13.22 19.68
C LEU A 165 -11.19 -13.48 18.30
N GLN A 166 -10.37 -13.27 17.26
CA GLN A 166 -10.66 -13.66 15.89
C GLN A 166 -10.04 -15.03 15.61
N ILE A 167 -10.88 -15.98 15.22
CA ILE A 167 -10.49 -17.33 14.83
C ILE A 167 -10.71 -17.44 13.33
N ILE A 168 -9.63 -17.58 12.56
CA ILE A 168 -9.67 -17.62 11.11
C ILE A 168 -9.24 -19.02 10.65
N ILE A 169 -10.14 -19.73 10.00
CA ILE A 169 -9.90 -21.09 9.46
C ILE A 169 -10.20 -21.13 7.97
N ALA A 170 -9.76 -22.19 7.29
CA ALA A 170 -10.08 -22.43 5.90
C ALA A 170 -11.61 -22.51 5.69
N ASP A 171 -12.07 -21.90 4.60
CA ASP A 171 -13.45 -22.04 4.10
C ASP A 171 -13.40 -22.87 2.81
N PHE A 172 -13.90 -24.10 2.88
CA PHE A 172 -13.89 -24.99 1.72
C PHE A 172 -15.16 -24.92 0.89
N ARG A 173 -16.17 -24.11 1.25
CA ARG A 173 -17.45 -24.04 0.53
C ARG A 173 -17.27 -23.85 -0.96
N HIS A 174 -16.53 -22.82 -1.36
CA HIS A 174 -16.26 -22.58 -2.79
C HIS A 174 -15.39 -23.67 -3.42
N ARG A 175 -14.45 -24.25 -2.66
CA ARG A 175 -13.61 -25.35 -3.16
C ARG A 175 -14.44 -26.59 -3.45
N HIS A 176 -15.39 -26.93 -2.58
CA HIS A 176 -16.31 -28.06 -2.78
C HIS A 176 -17.20 -27.85 -3.99
N LEU A 177 -17.79 -26.66 -4.13
CA LEU A 177 -18.57 -26.31 -5.32
C LEU A 177 -17.73 -26.46 -6.61
N ILE A 178 -16.50 -25.95 -6.62
CA ILE A 178 -15.60 -26.05 -7.78
C ILE A 178 -15.20 -27.50 -8.06
N ARG A 179 -14.98 -28.32 -7.02
CA ARG A 179 -14.63 -29.74 -7.15
C ARG A 179 -15.80 -30.60 -7.64
N ALA A 180 -17.03 -30.24 -7.25
CA ALA A 180 -18.25 -30.90 -7.71
C ALA A 180 -18.58 -30.55 -9.17
N SER A 181 -18.14 -29.39 -9.65
CA SER A 181 -18.29 -29.00 -11.05
C SER A 181 -17.42 -29.87 -11.97
N ARG A 182 -18.00 -30.30 -13.10
CA ARG A 182 -17.26 -31.01 -14.16
C ARG A 182 -16.11 -30.16 -14.73
N GLN A 183 -16.34 -28.86 -14.88
CA GLN A 183 -15.38 -27.87 -15.36
C GLN A 183 -15.61 -26.54 -14.66
N ALA A 184 -14.53 -25.81 -14.37
CA ALA A 184 -14.58 -24.46 -13.79
C ALA A 184 -13.66 -23.53 -14.59
N ILE A 185 -14.23 -22.42 -15.07
CA ILE A 185 -13.52 -21.40 -15.85
C ILE A 185 -13.29 -20.18 -14.96
N PHE A 186 -12.03 -19.77 -14.81
CA PHE A 186 -11.65 -18.58 -14.06
C PHE A 186 -11.16 -17.49 -15.01
N LEU A 187 -11.79 -16.32 -14.94
CA LEU A 187 -11.43 -15.15 -15.74
C LEU A 187 -10.73 -14.13 -14.84
N ASP A 188 -9.39 -14.10 -14.87
CA ASP A 188 -8.59 -13.09 -14.17
C ASP A 188 -7.31 -12.82 -14.96
N ALA A 189 -7.02 -11.53 -15.21
CA ALA A 189 -5.86 -11.09 -15.99
C ALA A 189 -4.52 -11.20 -15.23
N THR A 190 -4.57 -11.29 -13.90
CA THR A 190 -3.42 -11.12 -12.99
C THR A 190 -3.18 -12.30 -12.05
N LEU A 191 -4.18 -13.14 -11.82
CA LEU A 191 -4.06 -14.29 -10.92
C LEU A 191 -3.07 -15.31 -11.51
N SER A 192 -2.02 -15.61 -10.75
CA SER A 192 -1.06 -16.62 -11.18
C SER A 192 -1.61 -18.03 -11.04
N LYS A 193 -1.15 -18.94 -11.90
CA LYS A 193 -1.47 -20.37 -11.84
C LYS A 193 -1.09 -20.99 -10.48
N ASN A 194 0.00 -20.51 -9.86
CA ASN A 194 0.43 -20.94 -8.53
C ASN A 194 -0.55 -20.48 -7.44
N ASP A 195 -0.94 -19.21 -7.46
CA ASP A 195 -1.83 -18.66 -6.44
C ASP A 195 -3.24 -19.28 -6.58
N LEU A 196 -3.71 -19.55 -7.80
CA LEU A 196 -4.97 -20.28 -8.01
C LEU A 196 -4.90 -21.73 -7.50
N ALA A 197 -3.80 -22.45 -7.79
CA ALA A 197 -3.58 -23.80 -7.28
C ALA A 197 -3.62 -23.84 -5.75
N LEU A 198 -2.97 -22.87 -5.11
CA LEU A 198 -2.99 -22.68 -3.66
C LEU A 198 -4.40 -22.38 -3.13
N VAL A 199 -5.12 -21.46 -3.77
CA VAL A 199 -6.50 -21.11 -3.41
C VAL A 199 -7.44 -22.30 -3.53
N LEU A 200 -7.26 -23.16 -4.54
CA LEU A 200 -8.10 -24.34 -4.78
C LEU A 200 -7.67 -25.58 -3.98
N GLY A 201 -6.44 -25.59 -3.44
CA GLY A 201 -5.86 -26.77 -2.80
C GLY A 201 -5.71 -27.94 -3.78
N ILE A 202 -5.21 -27.68 -4.98
CA ILE A 202 -4.94 -28.68 -6.03
C ILE A 202 -3.53 -28.50 -6.60
N LYS A 203 -3.01 -29.52 -7.27
CA LYS A 203 -1.73 -29.42 -7.98
C LYS A 203 -1.82 -28.45 -9.17
N ARG A 204 -0.72 -27.74 -9.43
CA ARG A 204 -0.60 -26.73 -10.49
C ARG A 204 -0.91 -27.32 -11.88
N ASP A 205 -0.43 -28.51 -12.18
CA ASP A 205 -0.63 -29.22 -13.46
C ASP A 205 -2.10 -29.40 -13.83
N ARG A 206 -3.01 -29.53 -12.85
CA ARG A 206 -4.46 -29.62 -13.05
C ARG A 206 -5.13 -28.35 -13.57
N ILE A 207 -4.41 -27.23 -13.63
CA ILE A 207 -4.94 -25.95 -14.12
C ILE A 207 -4.46 -25.72 -15.54
N LEU A 208 -5.37 -25.71 -16.51
CA LEU A 208 -5.06 -25.21 -17.84
C LEU A 208 -5.09 -23.67 -17.82
N ARG A 209 -3.97 -23.02 -18.18
CA ARG A 209 -3.93 -21.57 -18.35
C ARG A 209 -3.99 -21.26 -19.84
N VAL A 210 -5.05 -20.58 -20.25
CA VAL A 210 -5.16 -19.96 -21.57
C VAL A 210 -4.88 -18.47 -21.40
N SER A 211 -4.15 -17.87 -22.34
CA SER A 211 -3.86 -16.43 -22.31
C SER A 211 -3.97 -15.89 -23.71
N GLN A 212 -4.56 -14.69 -23.84
CA GLN A 212 -4.70 -14.02 -25.12
C GLN A 212 -3.34 -13.47 -25.56
N ILE A 213 -3.00 -13.65 -26.83
CA ILE A 213 -1.90 -12.91 -27.46
C ILE A 213 -2.37 -11.47 -27.64
N LEU A 214 -1.72 -10.54 -26.95
CA LEU A 214 -2.03 -9.12 -27.09
C LEU A 214 -1.55 -8.64 -28.46
N LYS A 215 -2.48 -8.10 -29.26
CA LYS A 215 -2.18 -7.51 -30.56
C LYS A 215 -2.15 -5.98 -30.43
N PRO A 216 -1.24 -5.29 -31.14
CA PRO A 216 -1.27 -3.84 -31.22
C PRO A 216 -2.55 -3.33 -31.90
N ALA A 217 -2.97 -2.11 -31.55
CA ALA A 217 -4.02 -1.42 -32.28
C ALA A 217 -3.55 -1.12 -33.72
N ALA A 218 -4.51 -0.90 -34.64
CA ALA A 218 -4.17 -0.47 -35.99
C ALA A 218 -3.30 0.80 -35.91
N SER A 219 -2.13 0.81 -36.56
CA SER A 219 -1.03 1.80 -36.51
C SER A 219 0.07 1.63 -35.46
N GLN A 220 0.02 0.62 -34.57
CA GLN A 220 1.06 0.39 -33.55
C GLN A 220 1.91 -0.85 -33.84
N THR A 221 3.15 -0.84 -33.35
CA THR A 221 4.07 -1.99 -33.43
C THR A 221 3.98 -2.85 -32.17
N LEU A 222 3.77 -2.22 -31.00
CA LEU A 222 3.64 -2.89 -29.71
C LEU A 222 2.28 -2.65 -29.05
N PRO A 223 1.75 -3.61 -28.25
CA PRO A 223 0.39 -3.52 -27.71
C PRO A 223 0.08 -2.28 -26.87
N PHE A 224 1.08 -1.69 -26.21
CA PHE A 224 0.87 -0.55 -25.32
C PHE A 224 1.72 0.67 -25.72
N GLU A 225 2.09 0.80 -26.99
CA GLU A 225 2.92 1.91 -27.50
C GLU A 225 2.28 3.29 -27.26
N ASN A 226 0.95 3.35 -27.21
CA ASN A 226 0.19 4.55 -26.90
C ASN A 226 -0.01 4.83 -25.39
N LEU A 227 0.52 3.99 -24.51
CA LEU A 227 0.38 4.16 -23.07
C LEU A 227 1.63 4.83 -22.47
N THR A 228 1.43 5.93 -21.76
CA THR A 228 2.46 6.52 -20.89
C THR A 228 2.12 6.28 -19.44
N ILE A 229 3.03 5.68 -18.68
CA ILE A 229 2.92 5.47 -17.23
C ILE A 229 3.89 6.43 -16.53
N SER A 230 3.36 7.37 -15.77
CA SER A 230 4.11 8.36 -15.01
C SER A 230 4.01 8.08 -13.50
N ILE A 231 5.14 7.87 -12.84
CA ILE A 231 5.22 7.84 -11.37
C ILE A 231 5.46 9.25 -10.89
N VAL A 232 4.66 9.68 -9.92
CA VAL A 232 4.90 10.92 -9.19
C VAL A 232 5.53 10.57 -7.85
N GLN A 233 6.84 10.78 -7.77
CA GLN A 233 7.65 10.47 -6.60
C GLN A 233 7.59 11.56 -5.53
N ARG A 234 8.13 11.22 -4.37
CA ARG A 234 8.14 11.99 -3.11
C ARG A 234 6.76 12.19 -2.51
N MET A 235 5.79 11.37 -2.92
CA MET A 235 4.41 11.41 -2.42
C MET A 235 4.23 10.55 -1.17
N GLY A 236 5.20 9.68 -0.86
CA GLY A 236 5.07 8.63 0.14
C GLY A 236 4.26 7.44 -0.38
N GLN A 237 3.82 6.58 0.54
CA GLN A 237 2.99 5.41 0.20
C GLN A 237 1.52 5.79 -0.13
N CYS A 238 1.09 7.01 0.25
CA CYS A 238 -0.28 7.51 0.10
C CYS A 238 -1.38 6.53 0.55
N GLY A 239 -1.13 5.80 1.64
CA GLY A 239 -2.07 4.81 2.21
C GLY A 239 -3.33 5.42 2.84
N ARG A 240 -4.20 4.54 3.37
CA ARG A 240 -5.44 4.91 4.09
C ARG A 240 -5.17 5.87 5.26
N GLU A 241 -4.13 5.61 6.02
CA GLU A 241 -3.73 6.44 7.15
C GLU A 241 -2.77 7.54 6.68
N ARG A 242 -3.33 8.61 6.12
CA ARG A 242 -2.56 9.80 5.70
C ARG A 242 -2.99 11.05 6.42
N ARG A 243 -2.01 11.91 6.74
CA ARG A 243 -2.23 13.21 7.38
C ARG A 243 -2.90 14.19 6.40
N SER A 244 -3.62 15.17 6.91
CA SER A 244 -4.27 16.23 6.09
C SER A 244 -3.28 16.94 5.16
N THR A 245 -2.04 17.16 5.61
CA THR A 245 -0.98 17.75 4.79
C THR A 245 -0.57 16.89 3.60
N GLN A 246 -0.64 15.56 3.71
CA GLN A 246 -0.37 14.66 2.60
C GLN A 246 -1.56 14.62 1.63
N GLN A 247 -2.79 14.69 2.15
CA GLN A 247 -4.00 14.84 1.33
C GLN A 247 -3.95 16.13 0.49
N GLU A 248 -3.59 17.26 1.08
CA GLU A 248 -3.51 18.53 0.36
C GLU A 248 -2.51 18.43 -0.81
N ARG A 249 -1.33 17.86 -0.56
CA ARG A 249 -0.32 17.62 -1.61
C ARG A 249 -0.83 16.72 -2.73
N ILE A 250 -1.58 15.67 -2.38
CA ILE A 250 -2.23 14.78 -3.37
C ILE A 250 -3.22 15.57 -4.21
N ASN A 251 -4.05 16.42 -3.58
CA ASN A 251 -5.00 17.27 -4.29
C ASN A 251 -4.29 18.20 -5.28
N ARG A 252 -3.18 18.85 -4.86
CA ARG A 252 -2.36 19.70 -5.75
C ARG A 252 -1.74 18.95 -6.93
N ALA A 253 -1.24 17.73 -6.70
CA ALA A 253 -0.74 16.89 -7.77
C ALA A 253 -1.85 16.54 -8.77
N ILE A 254 -3.04 16.19 -8.28
CA ILE A 254 -4.20 15.87 -9.12
C ILE A 254 -4.64 17.10 -9.92
N GLU A 255 -4.77 18.27 -9.30
CA GLU A 255 -5.10 19.54 -9.99
C GLU A 255 -4.13 19.80 -11.15
N ALA A 256 -2.82 19.64 -10.92
CA ALA A 256 -1.80 19.81 -11.95
C ALA A 256 -1.92 18.78 -13.08
N ILE A 257 -2.26 17.53 -12.77
CA ILE A 257 -2.49 16.47 -13.76
C ILE A 257 -3.75 16.74 -14.57
N LEU A 258 -4.83 17.19 -13.92
CA LEU A 258 -6.09 17.53 -14.57
C LEU A 258 -5.91 18.69 -15.56
N ALA A 259 -5.13 19.71 -15.19
CA ALA A 259 -4.80 20.83 -16.07
C ALA A 259 -4.06 20.41 -17.35
N GLN A 260 -3.39 19.26 -17.34
CA GLN A 260 -2.66 18.69 -18.49
C GLN A 260 -3.44 17.57 -19.21
N SER A 261 -4.64 17.24 -18.75
CA SER A 261 -5.47 16.16 -19.26
C SER A 261 -6.64 16.70 -20.07
N SER A 262 -7.04 15.98 -21.11
CA SER A 262 -8.23 16.29 -21.92
C SER A 262 -9.23 15.15 -21.84
N GLY A 263 -10.53 15.46 -21.82
CA GLY A 263 -11.58 14.43 -21.72
C GLY A 263 -11.68 13.77 -20.35
N GLN A 264 -12.24 12.56 -20.28
CA GLN A 264 -12.53 11.92 -19.00
C GLN A 264 -11.25 11.40 -18.30
N VAL A 265 -11.12 11.67 -17.01
CA VAL A 265 -10.01 11.24 -16.16
C VAL A 265 -10.53 10.31 -15.07
N GLY A 266 -10.05 9.08 -15.05
CA GLY A 266 -10.32 8.13 -13.97
C GLY A 266 -9.46 8.44 -12.75
N LEU A 267 -10.04 8.44 -11.55
CA LEU A 267 -9.31 8.61 -10.30
C LEU A 267 -9.69 7.49 -9.34
N ILE A 268 -8.69 6.78 -8.81
CA ILE A 268 -8.87 5.73 -7.82
C ILE A 268 -8.07 5.99 -6.56
N ASP A 269 -8.73 5.76 -5.41
CA ASP A 269 -8.11 5.79 -4.08
C ASP A 269 -8.85 4.83 -3.13
N PHE A 270 -8.53 4.83 -1.84
CA PHE A 270 -9.30 4.12 -0.84
C PHE A 270 -10.67 4.78 -0.64
N LYS A 271 -11.69 3.95 -0.40
CA LYS A 271 -13.11 4.37 -0.29
C LYS A 271 -13.33 5.52 0.70
N ASP A 272 -12.64 5.50 1.83
CA ASP A 272 -12.73 6.51 2.89
C ASP A 272 -12.10 7.85 2.51
N LYS A 273 -11.36 7.91 1.39
CA LYS A 273 -10.71 9.13 0.89
C LYS A 273 -11.45 9.81 -0.24
N LEU A 274 -12.48 9.19 -0.82
CA LEU A 274 -13.18 9.76 -1.97
C LEU A 274 -13.85 11.10 -1.67
N SER A 275 -14.34 11.31 -0.45
CA SER A 275 -14.93 12.58 -0.02
C SER A 275 -13.95 13.75 -0.08
N ALA A 276 -12.64 13.50 0.01
CA ALA A 276 -11.61 14.52 -0.11
C ALA A 276 -11.50 15.11 -1.53
N TYR A 277 -12.12 14.48 -2.52
CA TYR A 277 -12.09 14.90 -3.92
C TYR A 277 -13.38 15.59 -4.39
N ALA A 278 -14.39 15.75 -3.53
CA ALA A 278 -15.67 16.35 -3.91
C ALA A 278 -15.51 17.73 -4.58
N ARG A 279 -14.65 18.59 -4.00
CA ARG A 279 -14.36 19.93 -4.58
C ARG A 279 -13.71 19.86 -5.96
N LEU A 280 -12.84 18.86 -6.20
CA LEU A 280 -12.18 18.69 -7.49
C LEU A 280 -13.19 18.26 -8.56
N VAL A 281 -14.10 17.34 -8.20
CA VAL A 281 -15.18 16.89 -9.08
C VAL A 281 -16.11 18.04 -9.42
N GLU A 282 -16.59 18.79 -8.41
CA GLU A 282 -17.45 19.96 -8.62
C GLU A 282 -16.77 21.03 -9.49
N SER A 283 -15.48 21.30 -9.26
CA SER A 283 -14.73 22.26 -10.07
C SER A 283 -14.62 21.80 -11.52
N ALA A 284 -14.29 20.53 -11.74
CA ALA A 284 -14.18 19.93 -13.06
C ALA A 284 -15.51 19.96 -13.83
N GLU A 285 -16.63 19.70 -13.14
CA GLU A 285 -17.98 19.74 -13.73
C GLU A 285 -18.42 21.18 -14.06
N ARG A 286 -18.16 22.17 -13.19
CA ARG A 286 -18.50 23.58 -13.44
C ARG A 286 -17.69 24.18 -14.59
N SER A 287 -16.40 23.84 -14.68
CA SER A 287 -15.57 24.23 -15.82
C SER A 287 -16.13 23.66 -17.13
N GLY A 288 -16.88 22.55 -17.06
CA GLY A 288 -17.72 21.90 -18.10
C GLY A 288 -18.52 22.81 -19.02
N CYS A 289 -18.89 23.99 -18.52
CA CYS A 289 -19.85 24.88 -19.16
C CYS A 289 -19.20 25.97 -20.02
N GLU A 290 -17.88 26.15 -19.99
CA GLU A 290 -17.18 27.15 -20.79
C GLU A 290 -16.22 26.48 -21.77
N THR A 291 -16.57 26.51 -23.06
CA THR A 291 -15.62 26.32 -24.15
C THR A 291 -14.55 27.40 -24.04
N THR A 292 -13.40 27.05 -23.45
CA THR A 292 -12.19 27.85 -23.65
C THR A 292 -11.91 27.93 -25.15
N GLY A 293 -11.52 29.11 -25.65
CA GLY A 293 -11.38 29.43 -27.08
C GLY A 293 -10.42 28.56 -27.90
N ASN A 294 -9.87 27.49 -27.30
CA ASN A 294 -9.01 26.49 -27.91
C ASN A 294 -9.72 25.14 -28.20
N GLY A 295 -11.04 25.03 -27.96
CA GLY A 295 -11.85 23.87 -28.39
C GLY A 295 -11.67 22.58 -27.57
N THR A 296 -10.89 22.60 -26.49
CA THR A 296 -10.75 21.46 -25.56
C THR A 296 -11.82 21.50 -24.47
N SER A 297 -12.69 20.48 -24.45
CA SER A 297 -13.61 20.26 -23.34
C SER A 297 -12.83 20.03 -22.03
N PRO A 298 -13.27 20.63 -20.93
CA PRO A 298 -12.67 20.46 -19.60
C PRO A 298 -12.76 19.00 -19.14
N PRO A 299 -11.82 18.55 -18.28
CA PRO A 299 -11.73 17.16 -17.91
C PRO A 299 -12.88 16.77 -16.97
N GLN A 300 -13.60 15.68 -17.28
CA GLN A 300 -14.59 15.09 -16.37
C GLN A 300 -13.91 14.05 -15.48
N ILE A 301 -14.13 14.11 -14.16
CA ILE A 301 -13.51 13.16 -13.22
C ILE A 301 -14.46 11.99 -12.96
N LYS A 302 -13.95 10.77 -13.14
CA LYS A 302 -14.65 9.56 -12.75
C LYS A 302 -13.99 8.94 -11.53
N LEU A 303 -14.69 8.94 -10.40
CA LEU A 303 -14.17 8.38 -9.15
C LEU A 303 -14.41 6.87 -9.09
N GLY A 304 -13.44 6.14 -8.53
CA GLY A 304 -13.63 4.78 -8.04
C GLY A 304 -12.72 4.48 -6.87
N HIS A 305 -12.80 3.28 -6.32
CA HIS A 305 -12.01 2.86 -5.18
C HIS A 305 -11.31 1.50 -5.33
N TRP A 306 -10.15 1.41 -4.68
CA TRP A 306 -9.32 0.20 -4.64
C TRP A 306 -10.09 -1.01 -4.13
N PHE A 307 -9.78 -2.17 -4.72
CA PHE A 307 -10.39 -3.49 -4.44
C PHE A 307 -11.85 -3.65 -4.88
N HIS A 308 -12.43 -2.64 -5.55
CA HIS A 308 -13.76 -2.70 -6.15
C HIS A 308 -13.68 -2.30 -7.62
N ASP A 309 -13.43 -1.03 -7.92
CA ASP A 309 -13.58 -0.48 -9.28
C ASP A 309 -12.40 -0.83 -10.19
N ASN A 310 -11.22 -1.10 -9.63
CA ASN A 310 -10.10 -1.63 -10.40
C ASN A 310 -10.34 -3.07 -10.91
N ARG A 311 -11.29 -3.81 -10.34
CA ARG A 311 -11.59 -5.21 -10.68
C ARG A 311 -12.96 -5.42 -11.31
N GLY A 312 -13.98 -4.68 -10.86
CA GLY A 312 -15.38 -4.92 -11.16
C GLY A 312 -16.02 -4.00 -12.19
N SER A 313 -15.30 -3.00 -12.70
CA SER A 313 -15.91 -1.97 -13.55
C SER A 313 -15.18 -1.78 -14.89
N ASN A 314 -15.94 -1.48 -15.95
CA ASN A 314 -15.39 -1.00 -17.24
C ASN A 314 -15.47 0.53 -17.35
N GLU A 315 -15.85 1.20 -16.26
CA GLU A 315 -16.12 2.62 -16.25
C GLU A 315 -14.95 3.51 -16.66
N PHE A 316 -13.71 3.03 -16.56
CA PHE A 316 -12.50 3.78 -16.92
C PHE A 316 -12.00 3.54 -18.35
N GLN A 317 -12.67 2.72 -19.16
CA GLN A 317 -12.19 2.37 -20.51
C GLN A 317 -12.10 3.59 -21.45
N ASP A 318 -13.03 4.54 -21.28
CA ASP A 318 -13.13 5.73 -22.11
C ASP A 318 -12.28 6.88 -21.58
N CYS A 319 -11.68 6.73 -20.39
CA CYS A 319 -10.80 7.74 -19.81
C CYS A 319 -9.52 7.88 -20.62
N SER A 320 -9.12 9.11 -20.94
CA SER A 320 -7.83 9.43 -21.59
C SER A 320 -6.66 9.29 -20.62
N SER A 321 -6.92 9.61 -19.35
CA SER A 321 -5.98 9.53 -18.25
C SER A 321 -6.59 8.76 -17.08
N ALA A 322 -5.77 8.02 -16.34
CA ALA A 322 -6.13 7.47 -15.04
C ALA A 322 -5.13 7.90 -13.97
N ILE A 323 -5.59 8.13 -12.75
CA ILE A 323 -4.79 8.53 -11.59
C ILE A 323 -5.01 7.48 -10.49
N ALA A 324 -3.94 6.79 -10.14
CA ALA A 324 -3.85 5.87 -9.02
C ALA A 324 -3.22 6.57 -7.82
N VAL A 325 -3.98 6.76 -6.75
CA VAL A 325 -3.48 7.35 -5.52
C VAL A 325 -3.00 6.26 -4.57
N GLY A 326 -1.70 6.28 -4.28
CA GLY A 326 -1.06 5.34 -3.37
C GLY A 326 -0.95 3.91 -3.87
N ILE A 327 -0.41 3.07 -2.99
CA ILE A 327 -0.24 1.64 -3.25
C ILE A 327 -1.45 0.91 -2.64
N PRO A 328 -2.14 0.04 -3.42
CA PRO A 328 -3.29 -0.73 -2.96
C PRO A 328 -2.87 -1.86 -2.01
N GLN A 329 -2.41 -1.49 -0.82
CA GLN A 329 -2.02 -2.41 0.23
C GLN A 329 -3.27 -3.07 0.83
N ILE A 330 -3.31 -4.40 0.76
CA ILE A 330 -4.33 -5.20 1.45
C ILE A 330 -4.06 -5.08 2.95
N ASN A 331 -5.09 -5.19 3.80
CA ASN A 331 -4.87 -5.26 5.24
C ASN A 331 -3.86 -6.39 5.55
N LEU A 332 -2.76 -6.05 6.22
CA LEU A 332 -1.65 -6.96 6.45
C LEU A 332 -2.07 -8.19 7.27
N ASN A 333 -2.86 -8.01 8.33
CA ASN A 333 -3.37 -9.11 9.15
C ASN A 333 -4.29 -10.03 8.33
N ALA A 334 -5.16 -9.47 7.49
CA ALA A 334 -5.99 -10.27 6.59
C ALA A 334 -5.15 -11.07 5.58
N ALA A 335 -4.09 -10.48 5.05
CA ALA A 335 -3.16 -11.13 4.13
C ALA A 335 -2.33 -12.23 4.83
N MET A 336 -1.84 -11.98 6.04
CA MET A 336 -1.13 -12.96 6.88
C MET A 336 -2.05 -14.15 7.20
N ALA A 337 -3.28 -13.87 7.63
CA ALA A 337 -4.27 -14.90 7.90
C ALA A 337 -4.59 -15.73 6.66
N GLN A 338 -4.79 -15.09 5.50
CA GLN A 338 -5.02 -15.80 4.25
C GLN A 338 -3.82 -16.68 3.88
N TRP A 339 -2.60 -16.16 3.97
CA TRP A 339 -1.39 -16.93 3.69
C TRP A 339 -1.27 -18.17 4.57
N GLN A 340 -1.41 -18.00 5.89
CA GLN A 340 -1.28 -19.08 6.85
C GLN A 340 -2.37 -20.14 6.70
N VAL A 341 -3.63 -19.72 6.49
CA VAL A 341 -4.73 -20.65 6.18
C VAL A 341 -4.46 -21.44 4.91
N LEU A 342 -3.97 -20.80 3.86
CA LEU A 342 -3.73 -21.44 2.58
C LEU A 342 -2.52 -22.39 2.59
N THR A 343 -1.44 -22.01 3.26
CA THR A 343 -0.13 -22.68 3.15
C THR A 343 0.25 -23.50 4.37
N GLY A 344 -0.35 -23.23 5.53
CA GLY A 344 0.08 -23.75 6.82
C GLY A 344 1.41 -23.16 7.31
N GLN A 345 1.97 -22.18 6.58
CA GLN A 345 3.24 -21.55 6.90
C GLN A 345 3.00 -20.23 7.63
N PRO A 346 3.88 -19.86 8.58
CA PRO A 346 3.81 -18.55 9.20
C PRO A 346 3.94 -17.46 8.13
N ALA A 347 3.24 -16.34 8.34
CA ALA A 347 3.30 -15.19 7.45
C ALA A 347 4.55 -14.33 7.72
N THR A 348 5.72 -14.97 7.68
CA THR A 348 7.03 -14.37 7.90
C THR A 348 7.98 -14.76 6.76
N GLY A 349 9.05 -13.97 6.59
CA GLY A 349 10.09 -14.24 5.60
C GLY A 349 9.73 -13.92 4.14
N SER A 350 10.65 -14.27 3.25
CA SER A 350 10.66 -13.83 1.84
C SER A 350 9.50 -14.39 1.01
N ALA A 351 9.03 -15.60 1.31
CA ALA A 351 7.94 -16.25 0.57
C ALA A 351 6.62 -15.49 0.74
N PHE A 352 6.25 -15.13 1.98
CA PHE A 352 5.07 -14.31 2.26
C PHE A 352 5.23 -12.91 1.65
N THR A 353 6.39 -12.26 1.83
CA THR A 353 6.65 -10.93 1.26
C THR A 353 6.52 -10.93 -0.27
N ALA A 354 7.04 -11.95 -0.95
CA ALA A 354 6.92 -12.08 -2.40
C ALA A 354 5.45 -12.32 -2.82
N TRP A 355 4.71 -13.16 -2.10
CA TRP A 355 3.28 -13.38 -2.35
C TRP A 355 2.45 -12.11 -2.14
N TYR A 356 2.68 -11.40 -1.04
CA TYR A 356 2.00 -10.15 -0.72
C TYR A 356 2.31 -9.04 -1.73
N ARG A 357 3.58 -8.85 -2.09
CA ARG A 357 3.98 -7.89 -3.13
C ARG A 357 3.32 -8.21 -4.48
N ARG A 358 3.26 -9.48 -4.88
CA ARG A 358 2.54 -9.88 -6.10
C ARG A 358 1.07 -9.49 -6.04
N LYS A 359 0.38 -9.71 -4.92
CA LYS A 359 -1.03 -9.32 -4.75
C LYS A 359 -1.23 -7.82 -4.94
N VAL A 360 -0.39 -7.00 -4.33
CA VAL A 360 -0.42 -5.53 -4.48
C VAL A 360 -0.18 -5.11 -5.92
N VAL A 361 0.84 -5.65 -6.58
CA VAL A 361 1.14 -5.36 -7.99
C VAL A 361 -0.01 -5.77 -8.91
N CYS A 362 -0.68 -6.90 -8.63
CA CYS A 362 -1.84 -7.33 -9.40
C CYS A 362 -2.95 -6.28 -9.38
N GLU A 363 -3.20 -5.62 -8.25
CA GLU A 363 -4.22 -4.56 -8.17
C GLU A 363 -3.86 -3.34 -9.03
N GLN A 364 -2.58 -2.98 -9.10
CA GLN A 364 -2.08 -1.88 -9.94
C GLN A 364 -2.19 -2.23 -11.43
N ILE A 365 -1.79 -3.44 -11.82
CA ILE A 365 -1.92 -3.93 -13.20
C ILE A 365 -3.39 -3.97 -13.61
N GLN A 366 -4.27 -4.44 -12.73
CA GLN A 366 -5.72 -4.47 -12.99
C GLN A 366 -6.26 -3.07 -13.27
N PHE A 367 -5.90 -2.06 -12.47
CA PHE A 367 -6.34 -0.68 -12.69
C PHE A 367 -5.77 -0.09 -13.98
N ALA A 368 -4.46 -0.24 -14.21
CA ALA A 368 -3.81 0.19 -15.45
C ALA A 368 -4.47 -0.42 -16.69
N GLY A 369 -4.81 -1.71 -16.63
CA GLY A 369 -5.52 -2.42 -17.69
C GLY A 369 -6.94 -1.91 -17.96
N ARG A 370 -7.55 -1.12 -17.05
CA ARG A 370 -8.87 -0.52 -17.26
C ARG A 370 -8.88 0.57 -18.32
N LEU A 371 -7.74 1.18 -18.64
CA LEU A 371 -7.61 2.14 -19.73
C LEU A 371 -7.76 1.51 -21.13
N ARG A 372 -7.61 0.17 -21.23
CA ARG A 372 -7.75 -0.61 -22.47
C ARG A 372 -6.96 -0.01 -23.64
N SER A 373 -5.78 0.56 -23.37
CA SER A 373 -5.05 1.36 -24.36
C SER A 373 -4.70 0.55 -25.62
N GLN A 374 -4.50 -0.77 -25.49
CA GLN A 374 -4.23 -1.66 -26.63
C GLN A 374 -5.40 -1.82 -27.61
N LEU A 375 -6.62 -1.42 -27.24
CA LEU A 375 -7.81 -1.53 -28.08
C LEU A 375 -8.05 -0.28 -28.92
N VAL A 376 -7.29 0.79 -28.68
CA VAL A 376 -7.53 2.11 -29.26
C VAL A 376 -6.21 2.75 -29.73
N PRO A 377 -6.18 3.49 -30.83
CA PRO A 377 -4.95 4.13 -31.29
C PRO A 377 -4.57 5.37 -30.46
N GLN A 378 -5.53 6.02 -29.80
CA GLN A 378 -5.32 7.27 -29.07
C GLN A 378 -4.39 7.09 -27.87
N SER A 379 -3.55 8.09 -27.62
CA SER A 379 -2.66 8.10 -26.45
C SER A 379 -3.42 8.09 -25.13
N LYS A 380 -3.01 7.21 -24.22
CA LYS A 380 -3.54 7.09 -22.86
C LYS A 380 -2.44 7.36 -21.84
N ARG A 381 -2.80 7.92 -20.68
CA ARG A 381 -1.85 8.16 -19.57
C ARG A 381 -2.30 7.50 -18.28
N LEU A 382 -1.36 6.90 -17.57
CA LEU A 382 -1.55 6.42 -16.21
C LEU A 382 -0.61 7.18 -15.28
N TRP A 383 -1.16 7.82 -14.26
CA TRP A 383 -0.42 8.50 -13.21
C TRP A 383 -0.49 7.67 -11.93
N ILE A 384 0.66 7.41 -11.32
CA ILE A 384 0.74 6.70 -10.05
C ILE A 384 1.37 7.64 -9.02
N LEU A 385 0.56 8.12 -8.08
CA LEU A 385 1.00 8.99 -6.99
C LEU A 385 1.52 8.13 -5.83
N SER A 386 2.75 7.66 -5.92
CA SER A 386 3.41 6.93 -4.83
C SER A 386 4.90 6.71 -5.06
N ASP A 387 5.64 6.48 -3.98
CA ASP A 387 7.02 6.01 -4.00
C ASP A 387 7.05 4.47 -4.16
N CYS A 388 6.67 3.99 -5.35
CA CYS A 388 6.59 2.56 -5.67
C CYS A 388 7.56 2.13 -6.77
N ASP A 389 8.04 0.89 -6.69
CA ASP A 389 8.82 0.25 -7.76
C ASP A 389 7.87 -0.21 -8.88
N LEU A 390 8.13 0.24 -10.11
CA LEU A 390 7.35 -0.11 -11.29
C LEU A 390 7.91 -1.28 -12.10
N ALA A 391 9.05 -1.88 -11.75
CA ALA A 391 9.64 -2.95 -12.56
C ALA A 391 8.66 -4.10 -12.87
N ALA A 392 7.72 -4.38 -11.95
CA ALA A 392 6.68 -5.37 -12.17
C ALA A 392 5.49 -4.86 -12.99
N VAL A 393 5.10 -3.58 -12.86
CA VAL A 393 4.02 -2.97 -13.64
C VAL A 393 4.46 -2.77 -15.09
N ALA A 394 5.66 -2.24 -15.30
CA ALA A 394 6.31 -2.09 -16.61
C ALA A 394 6.28 -3.36 -17.45
N ARG A 395 6.66 -4.49 -16.83
CA ARG A 395 6.67 -5.81 -17.50
C ARG A 395 5.28 -6.28 -17.93
N ALA A 396 4.22 -5.77 -17.33
CA ALA A 396 2.85 -6.11 -17.71
C ALA A 396 2.35 -5.32 -18.94
N PHE A 397 3.02 -4.22 -19.31
CA PHE A 397 2.62 -3.31 -20.38
C PHE A 397 3.74 -3.11 -21.42
N PRO A 398 4.09 -4.15 -22.21
CA PRO A 398 5.13 -4.06 -23.23
C PRO A 398 4.85 -2.96 -24.26
N GLY A 399 5.81 -2.06 -24.46
CA GLY A 399 5.72 -0.91 -25.35
C GLY A 399 5.30 0.39 -24.67
N ALA A 400 4.82 0.35 -23.42
CA ALA A 400 4.45 1.56 -22.69
C ALA A 400 5.69 2.42 -22.36
N SER A 401 5.56 3.74 -22.50
CA SER A 401 6.57 4.70 -22.04
C SER A 401 6.50 4.81 -20.52
N LEU A 402 7.62 4.64 -19.83
CA LEU A 402 7.73 4.84 -18.39
C LEU A 402 8.42 6.17 -18.09
N LYS A 403 7.85 6.94 -17.17
CA LYS A 403 8.43 8.20 -16.70
C LYS A 403 8.38 8.25 -15.18
N THR A 404 9.46 8.74 -14.60
CA THR A 404 9.54 9.09 -13.20
C THR A 404 9.63 10.60 -13.11
N ILE A 405 8.71 11.22 -12.38
CA ILE A 405 8.58 12.67 -12.27
C ILE A 405 8.51 12.98 -10.78
N GLU A 406 9.24 13.99 -10.32
CA GLU A 406 9.07 14.45 -8.94
C GLU A 406 7.77 15.24 -8.80
N ALA A 407 7.08 15.12 -7.66
CA ALA A 407 5.89 15.92 -7.39
C ALA A 407 6.11 17.43 -7.61
N PHE A 408 7.31 17.93 -7.27
CA PHE A 408 7.70 19.31 -7.47
C PHE A 408 7.69 19.75 -8.95
N GLN A 409 8.05 18.86 -9.87
CA GLN A 409 8.06 19.13 -11.32
C GLN A 409 6.64 19.23 -11.90
N LEU A 410 5.65 18.60 -11.26
CA LEU A 410 4.25 18.81 -11.61
C LEU A 410 3.73 20.14 -11.08
N CYS A 411 3.93 20.36 -9.79
CA CYS A 411 3.46 21.54 -9.07
C CYS A 411 4.24 21.66 -7.75
N PRO A 412 4.90 22.80 -7.49
CA PRO A 412 5.67 22.99 -6.26
C PRO A 412 4.87 22.69 -4.97
N GLU A 413 3.57 22.97 -4.95
CA GLU A 413 2.67 22.75 -3.82
C GLU A 413 2.36 21.27 -3.57
N ALA A 414 2.57 20.39 -4.55
CA ALA A 414 2.47 18.94 -4.38
C ALA A 414 3.71 18.35 -3.68
N ALA A 415 4.82 19.09 -3.65
CA ALA A 415 6.07 18.66 -3.06
C ALA A 415 6.04 18.57 -1.52
N PRO A 416 6.97 17.89 -0.85
CA PRO A 416 7.10 17.97 0.61
C PRO A 416 7.26 19.40 1.12
N LYS A 417 6.77 19.70 2.34
CA LYS A 417 6.80 21.05 2.94
C LYS A 417 8.18 21.71 2.92
N GLU A 418 9.23 20.90 3.08
CA GLU A 418 10.60 21.38 2.99
C GLU A 418 10.92 21.95 1.60
N GLN A 419 10.62 21.21 0.52
CA GLN A 419 10.79 21.68 -0.86
C GLN A 419 9.97 22.95 -1.13
N GLN A 420 8.70 22.96 -0.69
CA GLN A 420 7.82 24.14 -0.81
C GLN A 420 8.41 25.38 -0.14
N THR A 421 8.89 25.23 1.10
CA THR A 421 9.48 26.34 1.88
C THR A 421 10.69 26.94 1.15
N ARG A 422 11.56 26.07 0.64
CA ARG A 422 12.79 26.49 -0.04
C ARG A 422 12.50 27.11 -1.41
N TYR A 423 11.50 26.61 -2.13
CA TYR A 423 11.01 27.25 -3.36
C TYR A 423 10.43 28.64 -3.12
N ARG A 424 9.65 28.83 -2.06
CA ARG A 424 9.15 30.17 -1.68
C ARG A 424 10.27 31.15 -1.36
N ILE A 425 11.33 30.70 -0.71
CA ILE A 425 12.55 31.52 -0.48
C ILE A 425 13.15 31.96 -1.81
N LEU A 426 13.26 31.06 -2.79
CA LEU A 426 13.79 31.38 -4.11
C LEU A 426 12.89 32.37 -4.87
N GLN A 427 11.58 32.16 -4.86
CA GLN A 427 10.63 33.08 -5.48
C GLN A 427 10.69 34.46 -4.84
N ALA A 428 10.70 34.53 -3.51
CA ALA A 428 10.84 35.79 -2.77
C ALA A 428 12.16 36.49 -3.10
N ALA A 429 13.26 35.75 -3.16
CA ALA A 429 14.56 36.29 -3.53
C ALA A 429 14.57 36.82 -4.98
N SER A 430 14.00 36.08 -5.92
CA SER A 430 13.88 36.50 -7.32
C SER A 430 13.05 37.79 -7.43
N ALA A 431 11.89 37.85 -6.78
CA ALA A 431 11.03 39.03 -6.80
C ALA A 431 11.72 40.27 -6.21
N LEU A 432 12.45 40.12 -5.10
CA LEU A 432 13.23 41.22 -4.51
C LEU A 432 14.36 41.70 -5.44
N LEU A 433 15.04 40.77 -6.12
CA LEU A 433 16.11 41.11 -7.06
C LEU A 433 15.58 41.74 -8.35
N GLU A 434 14.41 41.32 -8.84
CA GLU A 434 13.75 41.91 -10.01
C GLU A 434 13.25 43.33 -9.74
N THR A 435 12.76 43.58 -8.52
CA THR A 435 12.31 44.90 -8.08
C THR A 435 13.44 45.81 -7.59
N GLY A 436 14.69 45.35 -7.63
CA GLY A 436 15.87 46.09 -7.19
C GLY A 436 15.95 46.33 -5.67
N GLN A 437 15.15 45.60 -4.88
CA GLN A 437 15.13 45.72 -3.43
C GLN A 437 16.29 44.98 -2.78
N LYS A 438 16.67 45.41 -1.57
CA LYS A 438 17.76 44.77 -0.81
C LYS A 438 17.33 43.37 -0.36
N LEU A 439 18.11 42.37 -0.77
CA LEU A 439 17.97 41.00 -0.29
C LEU A 439 18.38 40.90 1.18
N THR A 440 17.40 41.01 2.09
CA THR A 440 17.56 40.86 3.54
C THR A 440 16.80 39.62 4.02
N GLN A 441 17.24 39.06 5.15
CA GLN A 441 16.63 37.85 5.70
C GLN A 441 15.14 38.07 6.05
N MET A 442 14.82 39.25 6.57
CA MET A 442 13.46 39.65 6.91
C MET A 442 12.59 39.82 5.66
N ALA A 443 13.12 40.45 4.60
CA ALA A 443 12.38 40.61 3.34
C ALA A 443 12.09 39.27 2.66
N ILE A 444 13.06 38.34 2.68
CA ILE A 444 12.81 36.97 2.20
C ILE A 444 11.75 36.27 3.06
N ALA A 445 11.84 36.37 4.39
CA ALA A 445 10.88 35.73 5.29
C ALA A 445 9.45 36.22 5.02
N GLN A 446 9.28 37.54 4.83
CA GLN A 446 8.01 38.15 4.48
C GLN A 446 7.51 37.68 3.11
N GLY A 447 8.36 37.74 2.06
CA GLY A 447 7.97 37.34 0.71
C GLY A 447 7.72 35.84 0.56
N ALA A 448 8.34 35.00 1.40
CA ALA A 448 8.16 33.54 1.40
C ALA A 448 7.07 33.07 2.38
N GLU A 449 6.45 33.98 3.14
CA GLU A 449 5.44 33.70 4.17
C GLU A 449 5.91 32.69 5.23
N ILE A 450 7.14 32.85 5.72
CA ILE A 450 7.73 32.00 6.76
C ILE A 450 8.42 32.84 7.83
N SER A 451 8.72 32.23 8.98
CA SER A 451 9.44 32.94 10.03
C SER A 451 10.89 33.23 9.64
N GLN A 452 11.42 34.38 10.09
CA GLN A 452 12.83 34.74 9.89
C GLN A 452 13.78 33.68 10.49
N SER A 453 13.42 33.10 11.63
CA SER A 453 14.16 32.01 12.27
C SER A 453 14.25 30.78 11.35
N ARG A 454 13.16 30.43 10.64
CA ARG A 454 13.19 29.34 9.67
C ARG A 454 14.12 29.62 8.49
N VAL A 455 14.17 30.87 8.01
CA VAL A 455 15.17 31.29 7.00
C VAL A 455 16.59 31.16 7.54
N ALA A 456 16.84 31.52 8.81
CA ALA A 456 18.15 31.37 9.44
C ALA A 456 18.61 29.90 9.47
N GLN A 457 17.70 29.01 9.87
CA GLN A 457 17.95 27.58 9.94
C GLN A 457 18.32 26.99 8.58
N ILE A 458 17.59 27.37 7.53
CA ILE A 458 17.89 26.94 6.15
C ILE A 458 19.22 27.54 5.69
N ALA A 459 19.47 28.82 5.98
CA ALA A 459 20.73 29.47 5.64
C ALA A 459 21.93 28.81 6.33
N GLY A 460 21.75 28.21 7.52
CA GLY A 460 22.77 27.42 8.20
C GLY A 460 23.35 26.29 7.35
N LEU A 461 22.55 25.69 6.46
CA LEU A 461 23.02 24.66 5.51
C LEU A 461 24.00 25.21 4.46
N PHE A 462 24.04 26.52 4.27
CA PHE A 462 24.86 27.22 3.28
C PHE A 462 25.93 28.11 3.92
N GLY A 463 26.37 27.78 5.14
CA GLY A 463 27.33 28.60 5.88
C GLY A 463 26.75 29.90 6.44
N GLY A 464 25.44 29.95 6.65
CA GLY A 464 24.71 31.08 7.22
C GLY A 464 24.08 32.02 6.18
N TRP A 465 23.44 33.08 6.67
CA TRP A 465 22.67 34.03 5.84
C TRP A 465 23.51 34.63 4.70
N GLN A 466 24.76 34.99 4.96
CA GLN A 466 25.61 35.61 3.95
C GLN A 466 25.96 34.63 2.82
N GLY A 467 26.19 33.36 3.15
CA GLY A 467 26.43 32.30 2.16
C GLY A 467 25.20 32.07 1.28
N LEU A 468 24.02 31.91 1.89
CA LEU A 468 22.76 31.80 1.16
C LEU A 468 22.48 33.02 0.27
N LYS A 469 22.67 34.24 0.81
CA LYS A 469 22.47 35.50 0.07
C LYS A 469 23.37 35.58 -1.17
N ASN A 470 24.65 35.26 -1.00
CA ASN A 470 25.62 35.28 -2.11
C ASN A 470 25.24 34.25 -3.18
N LEU A 471 24.83 33.05 -2.77
CA LEU A 471 24.36 32.00 -3.67
C LEU A 471 23.14 32.43 -4.48
N LEU A 472 22.12 33.00 -3.81
CA LEU A 472 20.90 33.50 -4.46
C LEU A 472 21.19 34.59 -5.50
N ILE A 473 22.07 35.55 -5.17
CA ILE A 473 22.48 36.62 -6.09
C ILE A 473 23.23 36.03 -7.29
N LEU A 474 24.13 35.07 -7.04
CA LEU A 474 24.93 34.43 -8.09
C LEU A 474 24.05 33.65 -9.06
N LEU A 475 23.10 32.86 -8.55
CA LEU A 475 22.12 32.12 -9.34
C LEU A 475 21.25 33.06 -10.20
N TYR A 476 20.72 34.13 -9.60
CA TYR A 476 19.91 35.10 -10.32
C TYR A 476 20.69 35.77 -11.47
N LYS A 477 21.94 36.15 -11.23
CA LYS A 477 22.82 36.75 -12.25
C LYS A 477 23.19 35.76 -13.35
N ALA A 478 23.43 34.49 -13.00
CA ALA A 478 23.72 33.44 -13.98
C ALA A 478 22.53 33.20 -14.91
N LEU A 479 21.32 33.12 -14.36
CA LEU A 479 20.08 32.87 -15.12
C LEU A 479 19.68 34.03 -16.05
N LYS A 480 19.96 35.29 -15.68
CA LYS A 480 19.62 36.47 -16.52
C LYS A 480 20.71 36.85 -17.53
N SER A 481 21.87 36.18 -17.54
CA SER A 481 22.99 36.48 -18.44
C SER A 481 22.75 35.93 -19.85
N LYS A 482 22.29 36.78 -20.78
CA LYS A 482 22.01 36.42 -22.19
C LYS A 482 23.25 36.24 -23.09
N THR A 483 24.48 36.19 -22.57
CA THR A 483 25.69 36.24 -23.42
C THR A 483 26.75 35.20 -23.03
N ASN A 484 26.86 34.15 -23.85
CA ASN A 484 28.10 33.37 -24.06
C ASN A 484 29.10 34.23 -24.84
N LYS A 485 29.71 35.22 -24.19
CA LYS A 485 30.88 35.91 -24.76
C LYS A 485 32.09 35.55 -23.93
N ASN A 486 33.01 34.84 -24.59
CA ASN A 486 34.34 34.42 -24.13
C ASN A 486 34.87 35.31 -23.01
N ALA A 487 35.07 34.72 -21.83
CA ALA A 487 35.62 35.42 -20.68
C ALA A 487 37.08 35.81 -20.98
N THR A 488 37.30 37.04 -21.44
CA THR A 488 38.64 37.63 -21.54
C THR A 488 39.20 37.80 -20.13
N GLY A 489 40.35 37.18 -19.84
CA GLY A 489 41.10 37.37 -18.59
C GLY A 489 41.13 36.18 -17.62
N LEU A 490 40.65 34.99 -18.01
CA LEU A 490 40.83 33.76 -17.23
C LEU A 490 42.23 33.16 -17.42
N SER A 491 42.80 32.59 -16.36
CA SER A 491 44.04 31.80 -16.44
C SER A 491 43.79 30.44 -17.13
N SER A 492 44.85 29.77 -17.56
CA SER A 492 44.77 28.43 -18.18
C SER A 492 44.07 27.41 -17.27
N GLU A 493 44.31 27.50 -15.96
CA GLU A 493 43.67 26.67 -14.93
C GLU A 493 42.17 26.99 -14.80
N GLU A 494 41.80 28.28 -14.77
CA GLU A 494 40.41 28.71 -14.69
C GLU A 494 39.59 28.32 -15.93
N VAL A 495 40.21 28.33 -17.12
CA VAL A 495 39.60 27.84 -18.36
C VAL A 495 39.40 26.33 -18.31
N TRP A 496 40.41 25.59 -17.82
CA TRP A 496 40.29 24.14 -17.64
C TRP A 496 39.19 23.78 -16.63
N ILE A 497 39.08 24.52 -15.52
CA ILE A 497 37.99 24.36 -14.56
C ILE A 497 36.64 24.55 -15.26
N ALA A 498 36.46 25.66 -15.98
CA ALA A 498 35.21 26.00 -16.63
C ALA A 498 34.78 25.00 -17.72
N GLN A 499 35.72 24.55 -18.54
CA GLN A 499 35.43 23.79 -19.76
C GLN A 499 35.61 22.28 -19.61
N THR A 500 36.34 21.82 -18.59
CA THR A 500 36.66 20.40 -18.42
C THR A 500 36.24 19.89 -17.05
N TYR A 501 36.70 20.51 -15.96
CA TYR A 501 36.43 20.02 -14.61
C TYR A 501 34.95 20.12 -14.22
N LEU A 502 34.31 21.27 -14.42
CA LEU A 502 32.90 21.45 -14.07
C LEU A 502 31.96 20.51 -14.86
N PRO A 503 32.13 20.31 -16.17
CA PRO A 503 31.41 19.25 -16.89
C PRO A 503 31.62 17.84 -16.32
N LEU A 504 32.85 17.47 -15.96
CA LEU A 504 33.16 16.15 -15.39
C LEU A 504 32.44 15.92 -14.06
N VAL A 505 32.39 16.95 -13.21
CA VAL A 505 31.58 16.91 -11.97
C VAL A 505 30.11 16.63 -12.32
N PHE A 506 29.53 17.23 -13.36
CA PHE A 506 28.15 16.87 -13.74
C PHE A 506 28.00 15.47 -14.33
N ASP A 507 28.94 15.02 -15.15
CA ASP A 507 28.91 13.67 -15.73
C ASP A 507 29.02 12.59 -14.64
N ASP A 508 29.86 12.80 -13.62
CA ASP A 508 29.98 11.90 -12.47
C ASP A 508 28.71 11.91 -11.61
N TYR A 509 28.07 13.07 -11.44
CA TYR A 509 26.77 13.16 -10.78
C TYR A 509 25.68 12.40 -11.54
N GLU A 510 25.57 12.59 -12.87
CA GLU A 510 24.57 11.92 -13.71
C GLU A 510 24.77 10.40 -13.78
N ARG A 511 26.01 9.93 -13.58
CA ARG A 511 26.36 8.51 -13.48
C ARG A 511 26.22 7.94 -12.07
N ASN A 512 25.75 8.73 -11.10
CA ASN A 512 25.69 8.38 -9.67
C ASN A 512 27.04 7.99 -9.05
N LEU A 513 28.15 8.54 -9.59
CA LEU A 513 29.50 8.34 -9.05
C LEU A 513 29.83 9.33 -7.92
N GLN A 514 29.05 10.41 -7.81
CA GLN A 514 29.09 11.32 -6.66
C GLN A 514 27.69 11.79 -6.27
N THR A 515 27.54 12.11 -5.00
CA THR A 515 26.30 12.62 -4.43
C THR A 515 26.07 14.09 -4.82
N PRO A 516 24.81 14.55 -4.84
CA PRO A 516 24.51 15.96 -5.04
C PRO A 516 25.28 16.89 -4.09
N THR A 517 25.45 16.50 -2.81
CA THR A 517 26.20 17.29 -1.81
C THR A 517 27.68 17.40 -2.16
N GLU A 518 28.34 16.30 -2.53
CA GLU A 518 29.76 16.32 -2.95
C GLU A 518 29.99 17.18 -4.19
N ALA A 519 29.05 17.14 -5.15
CA ALA A 519 29.08 18.02 -6.30
C ALA A 519 29.01 19.50 -5.86
N VAL A 520 28.09 19.89 -4.96
CA VAL A 520 28.00 21.27 -4.45
C VAL A 520 29.14 21.69 -3.54
N GLU A 521 29.69 20.79 -2.73
CA GLU A 521 30.90 21.05 -1.97
C GLU A 521 32.07 21.37 -2.89
N THR A 522 32.19 20.66 -4.01
CA THR A 522 33.18 20.98 -5.05
C THR A 522 32.98 22.40 -5.59
N PHE A 523 31.73 22.83 -5.86
CA PHE A 523 31.45 24.21 -6.27
C PHE A 523 31.75 25.23 -5.16
N ALA A 524 31.44 24.91 -3.90
CA ALA A 524 31.71 25.76 -2.75
C ALA A 524 33.22 25.91 -2.48
N GLN A 525 34.00 24.85 -2.71
CA GLN A 525 35.45 24.87 -2.62
C GLN A 525 36.04 25.75 -3.72
N ILE A 526 35.61 25.61 -4.99
CA ILE A 526 36.06 26.50 -6.07
C ILE A 526 35.69 27.95 -5.76
N PHE A 527 34.46 28.20 -5.28
CA PHE A 527 34.03 29.53 -4.87
C PHE A 527 34.92 30.12 -3.75
N SER A 528 35.27 29.29 -2.76
CA SER A 528 36.11 29.70 -1.62
C SER A 528 37.56 29.97 -2.05
N SER A 529 38.10 29.17 -2.97
CA SER A 529 39.49 29.28 -3.46
C SER A 529 39.70 30.47 -4.38
N TYR A 530 38.75 30.75 -5.29
CA TYR A 530 38.91 31.81 -6.31
C TYR A 530 38.17 33.11 -5.95
N GLY A 531 37.23 33.05 -5.00
CA GLY A 531 36.39 34.18 -4.62
C GLY A 531 35.29 34.50 -5.63
N ALA A 532 34.32 35.30 -5.20
CA ALA A 532 33.05 35.49 -5.92
C ALA A 532 33.21 36.06 -7.34
N ALA A 533 34.13 37.01 -7.55
CA ALA A 533 34.33 37.65 -8.85
C ALA A 533 34.94 36.70 -9.88
N ARG A 534 35.94 35.90 -9.49
CA ARG A 534 36.59 34.93 -10.39
C ARG A 534 35.73 33.71 -10.61
N PHE A 535 35.06 33.19 -9.59
CA PHE A 535 34.10 32.11 -9.77
C PHE A 535 32.97 32.49 -10.74
N GLN A 536 32.49 33.74 -10.68
CA GLN A 536 31.51 34.22 -11.67
C GLN A 536 32.07 34.25 -13.09
N ALA A 537 33.35 34.59 -13.28
CA ALA A 537 33.99 34.57 -14.59
C ALA A 537 34.18 33.13 -15.11
N ILE A 538 34.56 32.20 -14.24
CA ILE A 538 34.66 30.75 -14.54
C ILE A 538 33.30 30.22 -15.01
N LEU A 539 32.22 30.48 -14.24
CA LEU A 539 30.87 30.01 -14.59
C LEU A 539 30.34 30.60 -15.88
N LYS A 540 30.67 31.86 -16.20
CA LYS A 540 30.31 32.48 -17.50
C LYS A 540 31.05 31.85 -18.69
N SER A 541 32.22 31.25 -18.44
CA SER A 541 33.01 30.57 -19.46
C SER A 541 32.69 29.09 -19.58
N ALA A 542 31.89 28.54 -18.67
CA ALA A 542 31.42 27.17 -18.73
C ALA A 542 30.30 27.04 -19.79
N PRO A 543 30.12 25.85 -20.41
CA PRO A 543 29.00 25.61 -21.32
C PRO A 543 27.66 25.98 -20.66
N SER A 544 26.72 26.54 -21.41
CA SER A 544 25.41 26.97 -20.89
C SER A 544 24.67 25.84 -20.18
N LEU A 545 24.83 24.60 -20.66
CA LEU A 545 24.31 23.39 -20.04
C LEU A 545 24.88 23.16 -18.62
N VAL A 546 26.14 23.49 -18.36
CA VAL A 546 26.78 23.37 -17.03
C VAL A 546 26.20 24.39 -16.06
N ALA A 547 25.99 25.63 -16.48
CA ALA A 547 25.35 26.64 -15.65
C ALA A 547 23.87 26.29 -15.36
N SER A 548 23.15 25.76 -16.34
CA SER A 548 21.79 25.25 -16.16
C SER A 548 21.74 24.00 -15.28
N LYS A 549 22.68 23.06 -15.42
CA LYS A 549 22.80 21.86 -14.57
C LYS A 549 23.22 22.24 -13.15
N LEU A 550 24.14 23.19 -12.94
CA LEU A 550 24.50 23.70 -11.62
C LEU A 550 23.31 24.39 -10.95
N THR A 551 22.58 25.18 -11.73
CA THR A 551 21.34 25.78 -11.25
C THR A 551 20.35 24.69 -10.91
N GLY A 552 20.18 23.66 -11.75
CA GLY A 552 19.33 22.50 -11.49
C GLY A 552 19.79 21.63 -10.31
N LEU A 553 21.08 21.55 -10.02
CA LEU A 553 21.68 20.72 -8.96
C LEU A 553 21.69 21.47 -7.62
N ILE A 554 21.86 22.79 -7.64
CA ILE A 554 21.61 23.65 -6.48
C ILE A 554 20.10 23.75 -6.22
N LEU A 555 19.27 24.00 -7.24
CA LEU A 555 17.80 23.89 -7.12
C LEU A 555 17.40 22.49 -6.68
N GLY A 556 18.15 21.48 -7.13
CA GLY A 556 18.02 20.06 -6.81
C GLY A 556 18.35 19.79 -5.36
N LEU A 557 19.47 20.25 -4.80
CA LEU A 557 19.81 20.16 -3.37
C LEU A 557 18.96 21.06 -2.48
N VAL A 558 18.55 22.21 -3.02
CA VAL A 558 17.55 23.08 -2.43
C VAL A 558 16.17 22.39 -2.50
N ALA A 559 15.92 21.44 -3.39
CA ALA A 559 14.72 20.60 -3.37
C ALA A 559 14.94 19.26 -2.63
N ASP A 560 16.11 18.66 -2.61
CA ASP A 560 16.30 17.24 -2.35
C ASP A 560 17.05 17.03 -1.04
N SER A 561 16.37 16.48 -0.02
CA SER A 561 16.97 16.05 1.25
C SER A 561 17.17 14.53 1.35
N SER A 562 17.12 13.78 0.24
CA SER A 562 17.24 12.31 0.26
C SER A 562 18.64 11.77 0.56
N LEU A 563 19.66 12.63 0.75
CA LEU A 563 21.00 12.22 1.19
C LEU A 563 21.13 11.92 2.70
N TYR A 564 20.04 11.99 3.47
CA TYR A 564 20.07 11.72 4.91
C TYR A 564 19.31 10.45 5.33
N HIS A 565 19.56 9.31 4.68
CA HIS A 565 19.29 7.99 5.28
C HIS A 565 20.27 6.91 4.80
N TRP A 566 21.53 7.00 5.25
CA TRP A 566 22.32 5.80 5.55
C TRP A 566 22.76 5.88 7.02
N LYS A 567 22.08 5.10 7.86
CA LYS A 567 22.63 4.61 9.11
C LYS A 567 22.42 3.10 9.13
N VAL A 568 23.44 2.43 9.67
CA VAL A 568 23.59 1.00 10.00
C VAL A 568 24.15 0.19 8.80
N SER A 569 25.36 -0.38 8.85
CA SER A 569 25.77 -1.38 9.82
C SER A 569 27.26 -1.70 9.77
N THR A 570 27.85 -1.91 10.96
CA THR A 570 28.90 -2.88 11.32
C THR A 570 30.08 -3.09 10.36
N ASP A 571 31.28 -2.69 10.82
CA ASP A 571 32.45 -3.56 10.71
C ASP A 571 33.19 -3.58 12.06
N LEU A 572 33.29 -4.79 12.61
CA LEU A 572 34.28 -5.18 13.61
C LEU A 572 35.69 -4.96 13.02
N PRO A 573 36.69 -4.57 13.81
CA PRO A 573 38.08 -4.77 13.41
C PRO A 573 38.51 -6.22 13.72
N PRO A 574 39.29 -6.88 12.85
CA PRO A 574 40.32 -7.83 13.28
C PRO A 574 41.70 -7.18 13.15
N PRO A 575 42.80 -7.71 13.72
CA PRO A 575 42.98 -8.46 14.97
C PRO A 575 43.98 -7.77 15.94
N GLU A 576 43.95 -8.16 17.22
CA GLU A 576 45.13 -8.50 18.05
C GLU A 576 44.75 -9.65 18.99
#